data_AF-A0AAU9QWL2-F1
#
_entry.id   AF-A0AAU9QWL2-F1
#
_cell.length_a   1.000
_cell.length_b   1.000
_cell.length_c   1.000
_cell.angle_alpha   90.00
_cell.angle_beta   90.00
_cell.angle_gamma   90.00
#
_symmetry.space_group_name_H-M   'P 1'
#
loop_
_entity.id
_entity.type
_entity.pdbx_description
1 polymer ?
#
loop_
_entity_poly.entity_id
_entity_poly.type
_entity_poly.pdbx_seq_one_letter_code
_entity_poly.pdbx_strand_id
1 'polypeptide(L)'
;MAACNISTGEFSKHFNANMKALGLPVPSTLFDSATAAISNAAIMIEALKKLGRGATVAELIKATTGLEKLKVAGALLASFYVGAVVGSIAVASTKTLGCGLNLEGFFSFQNKHRLKYPNSHLFYAANPEILAPKIKAHTGYWTKAIANKGL
;
A
#
# COMPACT_ATOMS: atom_id res chain seq x y z
N MET A 1 -1.55 -27.76 -3.90
CA MET A 1 -1.58 -26.29 -3.75
C MET A 1 -0.49 -25.88 -2.75
N ALA A 2 0.66 -25.40 -3.22
CA ALA A 2 1.72 -24.97 -2.33
C ALA A 2 1.34 -23.61 -1.72
N ALA A 3 1.08 -23.59 -0.41
CA ALA A 3 0.93 -22.35 0.33
C ALA A 3 2.25 -21.59 0.26
N CYS A 4 2.20 -20.34 -0.25
CA CYS A 4 3.37 -19.47 -0.34
C CYS A 4 3.95 -19.26 1.07
N ASN A 5 5.09 -19.92 1.35
CA ASN A 5 5.75 -19.81 2.64
C ASN A 5 6.44 -18.43 2.71
N ILE A 6 5.99 -17.60 3.63
CA ILE A 6 6.49 -16.23 3.83
C ILE A 6 7.80 -16.35 4.59
N SER A 7 8.95 -16.29 3.90
CA SER A 7 10.21 -16.01 4.60
C SER A 7 10.20 -14.53 5.01
N THR A 8 10.13 -14.29 6.30
CA THR A 8 10.15 -12.97 6.94
C THR A 8 11.42 -12.16 6.61
N GLY A 9 12.47 -12.80 6.07
CA GLY A 9 13.72 -12.16 5.67
C GLY A 9 13.66 -11.32 4.39
N GLU A 10 12.72 -11.56 3.47
CA GLU A 10 12.67 -10.85 2.17
C GLU A 10 11.44 -9.93 2.00
N PHE A 11 10.43 -10.03 2.88
CA PHE A 11 9.20 -9.20 2.77
C PHE A 11 9.52 -7.71 2.80
N SER A 12 10.22 -7.25 3.86
CA SER A 12 10.52 -5.83 4.05
C SER A 12 11.30 -5.28 2.85
N LYS A 13 12.27 -6.04 2.34
CA LYS A 13 13.05 -5.67 1.15
C LYS A 13 12.17 -5.50 -0.09
N HIS A 14 11.25 -6.42 -0.35
CA HIS A 14 10.33 -6.30 -1.49
C HIS A 14 9.32 -5.18 -1.33
N PHE A 15 8.79 -4.99 -0.11
CA PHE A 15 7.89 -3.89 0.21
C PHE A 15 8.57 -2.54 -0.02
N ASN A 16 9.76 -2.35 0.57
CA ASN A 16 10.56 -1.15 0.42
C ASN A 16 10.93 -0.89 -1.04
N ALA A 17 11.30 -1.93 -1.79
CA ALA A 17 11.62 -1.79 -3.21
C ALA A 17 10.42 -1.29 -4.04
N ASN A 18 9.20 -1.79 -3.76
CA ASN A 18 8.00 -1.36 -4.49
C ASN A 18 7.61 0.08 -4.13
N MET A 19 7.60 0.41 -2.84
CA MET A 19 7.30 1.78 -2.38
C MET A 19 8.33 2.80 -2.90
N LYS A 20 9.63 2.44 -2.88
CA LYS A 20 10.70 3.26 -3.46
C LYS A 20 10.52 3.44 -4.96
N ALA A 21 10.11 2.38 -5.69
CA ALA A 21 9.81 2.51 -7.11
C ALA A 21 8.70 3.52 -7.35
N LEU A 22 7.65 3.53 -6.52
CA LEU A 22 6.54 4.51 -6.55
C LEU A 22 6.93 5.93 -6.08
N GLY A 23 8.19 6.14 -5.69
CA GLY A 23 8.67 7.42 -5.16
C GLY A 23 8.17 7.74 -3.75
N LEU A 24 7.59 6.78 -3.04
CA LEU A 24 6.97 7.01 -1.74
C LEU A 24 7.96 6.79 -0.60
N PRO A 25 7.96 7.65 0.44
CA PRO A 25 8.75 7.39 1.63
C PRO A 25 8.17 6.18 2.36
N VAL A 26 9.06 5.34 2.91
CA VAL A 26 8.69 4.23 3.78
C VAL A 26 9.18 4.52 5.19
N PRO A 27 8.29 4.61 6.18
CA PRO A 27 8.72 4.69 7.56
C PRO A 27 9.32 3.35 8.00
N SER A 28 10.46 3.41 8.67
CA SER A 28 11.10 2.23 9.27
C SER A 28 10.17 1.57 10.29
N THR A 29 10.27 0.26 10.46
CA THR A 29 9.59 -0.56 11.51
C THR A 29 8.09 -0.80 11.36
N LEU A 30 7.33 0.05 10.67
CA LEU A 30 5.89 -0.17 10.51
C LEU A 30 5.54 -1.28 9.50
N PHE A 31 6.45 -1.54 8.56
CA PHE A 31 6.23 -2.47 7.45
C PHE A 31 7.34 -3.53 7.37
N ASP A 32 8.02 -3.81 8.48
CA ASP A 32 9.16 -4.74 8.52
C ASP A 32 8.75 -6.21 8.38
N SER A 33 7.50 -6.55 8.71
CA SER A 33 6.93 -7.88 8.52
C SER A 33 5.56 -7.81 7.88
N ALA A 34 5.17 -8.90 7.19
CA ALA A 34 3.85 -9.00 6.57
C ALA A 34 2.71 -8.80 7.58
N THR A 35 2.83 -9.39 8.77
CA THR A 35 1.82 -9.27 9.83
C THR A 35 1.67 -7.82 10.31
N ALA A 36 2.78 -7.15 10.62
CA ALA A 36 2.75 -5.75 11.04
C ALA A 36 2.20 -4.84 9.92
N ALA A 37 2.63 -5.07 8.69
CA ALA A 37 2.19 -4.29 7.54
C ALA A 37 0.69 -4.44 7.29
N ILE A 38 0.15 -5.66 7.33
CA ILE A 38 -1.29 -5.92 7.18
C ILE A 38 -2.09 -5.26 8.30
N SER A 39 -1.63 -5.38 9.56
CA SER A 39 -2.29 -4.77 10.71
C SER A 39 -2.34 -3.24 10.59
N ASN A 40 -1.21 -2.61 10.27
CA ASN A 40 -1.13 -1.16 10.07
C ASN A 40 -1.96 -0.70 8.87
N ALA A 41 -1.96 -1.45 7.76
CA ALA A 41 -2.79 -1.12 6.60
C ALA A 41 -4.29 -1.17 6.93
N ALA A 42 -4.74 -2.12 7.75
CA ALA A 42 -6.12 -2.17 8.19
C ALA A 42 -6.50 -0.92 9.01
N ILE A 43 -5.65 -0.50 9.95
CA ILE A 43 -5.85 0.73 10.74
C ILE A 43 -5.95 1.96 9.80
N MET A 44 -5.04 2.05 8.83
CA MET A 44 -5.02 3.13 7.86
C MET A 44 -6.28 3.17 6.99
N ILE A 45 -6.81 2.01 6.55
CA ILE A 45 -8.05 1.91 5.80
C ILE A 45 -9.24 2.40 6.64
N GLU A 46 -9.34 1.98 7.90
CA GLU A 46 -10.42 2.40 8.79
C GLU A 46 -10.39 3.90 9.06
N ALA A 47 -9.22 4.48 9.24
CA ALA A 47 -9.05 5.93 9.37
C ALA A 47 -9.45 6.68 8.09
N LEU A 48 -9.02 6.18 6.92
CA LEU A 48 -9.37 6.75 5.63
C LEU A 48 -10.89 6.72 5.37
N LYS A 49 -11.58 5.65 5.77
CA LYS A 49 -13.05 5.57 5.68
C LYS A 49 -13.75 6.67 6.49
N LYS A 50 -13.19 7.05 7.64
CA LYS A 50 -13.74 8.11 8.51
C LYS A 50 -13.43 9.51 7.99
N LEU A 51 -12.22 9.73 7.50
CA LEU A 51 -11.74 11.05 7.07
C LEU A 51 -12.15 11.43 5.64
N GLY A 52 -12.38 10.43 4.78
CA GLY A 52 -12.73 10.64 3.38
C GLY A 52 -11.52 10.75 2.44
N ARG A 53 -11.82 10.84 1.14
CA ARG A 53 -10.86 10.59 0.04
C ARG A 53 -9.81 11.71 -0.14
N GLY A 54 -10.14 12.93 0.30
CA GLY A 54 -9.26 14.10 0.26
C GLY A 54 -8.36 14.26 1.48
N ALA A 55 -8.46 13.36 2.48
CA ALA A 55 -7.63 13.43 3.67
C ALA A 55 -6.15 13.24 3.32
N THR A 56 -5.30 13.95 4.05
CA THR A 56 -3.85 13.83 4.03
C THR A 56 -3.38 12.75 4.99
N VAL A 57 -2.15 12.24 4.80
CA VAL A 57 -1.54 11.33 5.77
C VAL A 57 -1.39 12.00 7.14
N ALA A 58 -1.18 13.32 7.21
CA ALA A 58 -1.15 14.04 8.48
C ALA A 58 -2.49 13.96 9.24
N GLU A 59 -3.61 14.07 8.53
CA GLU A 59 -4.95 13.88 9.14
C GLU A 59 -5.17 12.43 9.53
N LEU A 60 -4.69 11.48 8.73
CA LEU A 60 -4.72 10.06 9.08
C LEU A 60 -3.96 9.78 10.38
N ILE A 61 -2.77 10.36 10.56
CA ILE A 61 -1.98 10.26 11.79
C ILE A 61 -2.72 10.91 12.97
N LYS A 62 -3.43 12.03 12.78
CA LYS A 62 -4.23 12.63 13.86
C LYS A 62 -5.42 11.77 14.27
N ALA A 63 -5.98 11.01 13.33
CA ALA A 63 -7.14 10.14 13.56
C ALA A 63 -6.77 8.75 14.09
N THR A 64 -5.48 8.42 14.20
CA THR A 64 -4.98 7.09 14.58
C THR A 64 -3.85 7.18 15.58
N THR A 65 -3.70 6.17 16.43
CA THR A 65 -2.56 6.06 17.34
C THR A 65 -1.52 5.10 16.75
N GLY A 66 -0.24 5.40 16.92
CA GLY A 66 0.86 4.50 16.49
C GLY A 66 1.31 4.69 15.03
N LEU A 67 0.72 5.62 14.28
CA LEU A 67 1.13 5.96 12.91
C LEU A 67 2.00 7.21 12.82
N GLU A 68 2.51 7.73 13.94
CA GLU A 68 3.31 8.95 14.00
C GLU A 68 4.61 8.85 13.17
N LYS A 69 5.08 7.63 12.90
CA LYS A 69 6.22 7.39 12.01
C LYS A 69 5.92 7.72 10.54
N LEU A 70 4.64 7.81 10.13
CA LEU A 70 4.23 8.23 8.78
C LEU A 70 4.38 9.74 8.54
N LYS A 71 4.85 10.54 9.51
CA LYS A 71 4.99 12.00 9.34
C LYS A 71 5.74 12.41 8.07
N VAL A 72 6.71 11.60 7.62
CA VAL A 72 7.46 11.80 6.37
C VAL A 72 6.57 11.81 5.11
N ALA A 73 5.40 11.18 5.18
CA ALA A 73 4.39 11.14 4.13
C ALA A 73 3.26 12.16 4.35
N GLY A 74 3.35 13.03 5.38
CA GLY A 74 2.23 13.80 5.91
C GLY A 74 1.45 14.65 4.91
N ALA A 75 2.13 15.22 3.91
CA ALA A 75 1.51 16.06 2.87
C ALA A 75 0.85 15.25 1.73
N LEU A 76 1.07 13.94 1.67
CA LEU A 76 0.47 13.08 0.65
C LEU A 76 -1.01 12.86 0.92
N LEU A 77 -1.78 12.70 -0.15
CA LEU A 77 -3.14 12.18 -0.05
C LEU A 77 -3.10 10.78 0.62
N ALA A 78 -3.85 10.64 1.71
CA ALA A 78 -3.95 9.40 2.46
C ALA A 78 -4.46 8.27 1.58
N SER A 79 -5.41 8.52 0.67
CA SER A 79 -5.93 7.52 -0.26
C SER A 79 -4.85 6.90 -1.15
N PHE A 80 -3.95 7.74 -1.70
CA PHE A 80 -2.82 7.28 -2.50
C PHE A 80 -1.80 6.53 -1.64
N TYR A 81 -1.47 7.03 -0.46
CA TYR A 81 -0.49 6.38 0.39
C TYR A 81 -1.01 5.02 0.92
N VAL A 82 -2.25 4.96 1.40
CA VAL A 82 -2.91 3.72 1.85
C VAL A 82 -2.99 2.69 0.73
N GLY A 83 -3.41 3.10 -0.47
CA GLY A 83 -3.49 2.21 -1.63
C GLY A 83 -2.12 1.66 -2.05
N ALA A 84 -1.08 2.49 -2.02
CA ALA A 84 0.28 2.04 -2.30
C ALA A 84 0.81 1.07 -1.24
N VAL A 85 0.51 1.29 0.04
CA VAL A 85 0.85 0.36 1.13
C VAL A 85 0.18 -1.00 0.90
N VAL A 86 -1.14 -1.03 0.67
CA VAL A 86 -1.89 -2.28 0.46
C VAL A 86 -1.39 -3.04 -0.77
N GLY A 87 -1.18 -2.35 -1.89
CA GLY A 87 -0.62 -2.95 -3.10
C GLY A 87 0.80 -3.46 -2.90
N SER A 88 1.65 -2.69 -2.20
CA SER A 88 3.04 -3.11 -1.90
C SER A 88 3.10 -4.29 -0.95
N ILE A 89 2.18 -4.40 0.01
CA ILE A 89 2.04 -5.60 0.85
C ILE A 89 1.72 -6.80 -0.03
N ALA A 90 0.77 -6.69 -0.95
CA ALA A 90 0.40 -7.79 -1.83
C ALA A 90 1.57 -8.19 -2.76
N VAL A 91 2.25 -7.22 -3.37
CA VAL A 91 3.46 -7.46 -4.19
C VAL A 91 4.55 -8.14 -3.37
N ALA A 92 4.83 -7.67 -2.16
CA ALA A 92 5.84 -8.26 -1.28
C ALA A 92 5.44 -9.66 -0.77
N SER A 93 4.14 -9.90 -0.59
CA SER A 93 3.60 -11.19 -0.15
C SER A 93 3.57 -12.23 -1.27
N THR A 94 3.67 -11.81 -2.53
CA THR A 94 3.51 -12.67 -3.72
C THR A 94 4.82 -12.86 -4.49
N LYS A 95 5.80 -11.95 -4.34
CA LYS A 95 7.13 -12.07 -4.96
C LYS A 95 8.07 -13.11 -4.34
N THR A 96 7.66 -13.81 -3.28
CA THR A 96 8.39 -14.96 -2.74
C THR A 96 8.24 -16.24 -3.56
N LEU A 97 7.40 -16.27 -4.60
CA LEU A 97 7.33 -17.38 -5.56
C LEU A 97 7.10 -16.82 -6.97
N GLY A 98 7.85 -17.29 -7.95
CA GLY A 98 7.95 -16.75 -9.32
C GLY A 98 6.69 -16.74 -10.21
N CYS A 99 5.49 -16.45 -9.68
CA CYS A 99 4.22 -16.52 -10.42
C CYS A 99 3.62 -15.17 -10.83
N GLY A 100 4.08 -14.05 -10.27
CA GLY A 100 3.49 -12.73 -10.55
C GLY A 100 2.09 -12.55 -9.95
N LEU A 101 1.80 -11.34 -9.47
CA LEU A 101 0.48 -10.99 -8.92
C LEU A 101 -0.42 -10.50 -10.05
N ASN A 102 -1.42 -11.29 -10.43
CA ASN A 102 -2.50 -10.83 -11.29
C ASN A 102 -3.59 -10.12 -10.45
N LEU A 103 -4.48 -9.38 -11.12
CA LEU A 103 -5.49 -8.54 -10.45
C LEU A 103 -6.48 -9.38 -9.62
N GLU A 104 -6.82 -10.58 -10.09
CA GLU A 104 -7.67 -11.53 -9.37
C GLU A 104 -7.01 -12.01 -8.07
N GLY A 105 -5.74 -12.42 -8.14
CA GLY A 105 -4.94 -12.80 -6.98
C GLY A 105 -4.80 -11.66 -5.98
N PHE A 106 -4.69 -10.42 -6.47
CA PHE A 106 -4.69 -9.24 -5.62
C PHE A 106 -6.03 -9.04 -4.89
N PHE A 107 -7.17 -9.14 -5.57
CA PHE A 107 -8.47 -8.98 -4.91
C PHE A 107 -8.76 -10.14 -3.94
N SER A 108 -8.34 -11.36 -4.27
CA SER A 108 -8.39 -12.50 -3.35
C SER A 108 -7.54 -12.24 -2.10
N PHE A 109 -6.33 -11.68 -2.26
CA PHE A 109 -5.48 -11.25 -1.16
C PHE A 109 -6.17 -10.18 -0.29
N GLN A 110 -6.75 -9.13 -0.90
CA GLN A 110 -7.48 -8.09 -0.17
C GLN A 110 -8.63 -8.68 0.65
N ASN A 111 -9.39 -9.61 0.06
CA ASN A 111 -10.52 -10.25 0.75
C ASN A 111 -10.04 -11.10 1.93
N LYS A 112 -9.03 -11.95 1.70
CA LYS A 112 -8.44 -12.83 2.73
C LYS A 112 -7.92 -12.05 3.93
N HIS A 113 -7.26 -10.92 3.69
CA HIS A 113 -6.65 -10.10 4.74
C HIS A 113 -7.51 -8.93 5.21
N ARG A 114 -8.78 -8.85 4.77
CA ARG A 114 -9.71 -7.76 5.11
C ARG A 114 -9.18 -6.36 4.77
N LEU A 115 -8.35 -6.24 3.73
CA LEU A 115 -7.78 -4.99 3.24
C LEU A 115 -8.59 -4.37 2.09
N LYS A 116 -9.84 -4.79 1.93
CA LYS A 116 -10.77 -4.23 0.94
C LYS A 116 -11.33 -2.90 1.44
N TYR A 117 -11.31 -1.89 0.58
CA TYR A 117 -11.86 -0.56 0.85
C TYR A 117 -12.77 -0.11 -0.30
N PRO A 118 -13.70 0.84 -0.06
CA PRO A 118 -14.61 1.34 -1.09
C PRO A 118 -13.84 1.82 -2.33
N ASN A 119 -14.31 1.45 -3.51
CA ASN A 119 -13.72 1.79 -4.81
C ASN A 119 -12.26 1.33 -5.00
N SER A 120 -11.79 0.31 -4.25
CA SER A 120 -10.43 -0.23 -4.43
C SER A 120 -10.19 -0.70 -5.88
N HIS A 121 -11.16 -1.34 -6.52
CA HIS A 121 -11.07 -1.78 -7.91
C HIS A 121 -10.81 -0.62 -8.89
N LEU A 122 -11.56 0.49 -8.78
CA LEU A 122 -11.35 1.69 -9.60
C LEU A 122 -9.99 2.33 -9.31
N PHE A 123 -9.59 2.35 -8.03
CA PHE A 123 -8.30 2.87 -7.62
C PHE A 123 -7.14 2.11 -8.29
N TYR A 124 -7.15 0.78 -8.24
CA TYR A 124 -6.07 -0.02 -8.85
C TYR A 124 -6.17 -0.09 -10.37
N ALA A 125 -7.36 0.09 -10.96
CA ALA A 125 -7.50 0.28 -12.40
C ALA A 125 -6.89 1.61 -12.88
N ALA A 126 -6.99 2.68 -12.09
CA ALA A 126 -6.38 3.99 -12.38
C ALA A 126 -4.89 4.08 -12.01
N ASN A 127 -4.40 3.15 -11.18
CA ASN A 127 -3.02 3.09 -10.70
C ASN A 127 -2.41 1.68 -10.83
N PRO A 128 -2.39 1.08 -12.03
CA PRO A 128 -1.87 -0.28 -12.25
C PRO A 128 -0.37 -0.40 -11.91
N GLU A 129 0.37 0.71 -11.93
CA GLU A 129 1.78 0.78 -11.56
C GLU A 129 2.06 0.32 -10.12
N ILE A 130 1.08 0.34 -9.21
CA ILE A 130 1.26 -0.14 -7.83
C ILE A 130 1.52 -1.66 -7.81
N LEU A 131 0.87 -2.41 -8.70
CA LEU A 131 0.92 -3.87 -8.76
C LEU A 131 1.92 -4.39 -9.80
N ALA A 132 2.37 -3.54 -10.73
CA ALA A 132 3.20 -3.91 -11.87
C ALA A 132 4.65 -3.38 -11.74
N PRO A 133 5.56 -4.13 -11.11
CA PRO A 133 6.94 -3.69 -10.81
C PRO A 133 7.87 -3.58 -12.03
N LYS A 134 7.36 -3.76 -13.27
CA LYS A 134 8.16 -3.78 -14.51
C LYS A 134 7.94 -2.56 -15.41
N ILE A 135 7.02 -1.66 -15.07
CA ILE A 135 6.70 -0.54 -15.97
C ILE A 135 7.50 0.68 -15.53
N LYS A 136 8.23 1.31 -16.47
CA LYS A 136 8.92 2.61 -16.30
C LYS A 136 7.98 3.78 -15.89
N ALA A 137 6.73 3.50 -15.49
CA ALA A 137 5.66 4.45 -15.17
C ALA A 137 5.58 4.84 -13.69
N HIS A 138 6.40 4.25 -12.81
CA HIS A 138 6.30 4.53 -11.37
C HIS A 138 6.64 5.99 -10.99
N THR A 139 7.33 6.74 -11.86
CA THR A 139 7.61 8.18 -11.70
C THR A 139 6.35 9.06 -11.79
N GLY A 140 5.23 8.56 -12.32
CA GLY A 140 3.96 9.30 -12.37
C GLY A 140 3.12 9.20 -11.10
N TYR A 141 3.33 8.17 -10.27
CA TYR A 141 2.48 7.90 -9.10
C TYR A 141 2.61 8.98 -8.01
N TRP A 142 3.86 9.37 -7.70
CA TRP A 142 4.14 10.46 -6.78
C TRP A 142 3.46 11.76 -7.20
N THR A 143 3.54 12.10 -8.50
CA THR A 143 2.90 13.30 -9.07
C THR A 143 1.39 13.27 -8.89
N LYS A 144 0.73 12.10 -9.09
CA LYS A 144 -0.70 11.95 -8.81
C LYS A 144 -1.03 12.14 -7.33
N ALA A 145 -0.18 11.62 -6.44
CA ALA A 145 -0.38 11.70 -4.99
C ALA A 145 -0.27 13.13 -4.42
N ILE A 146 0.50 14.02 -5.08
CA ILE A 146 0.66 15.44 -4.71
C ILE A 146 -0.27 16.38 -5.49
N ALA A 147 -0.80 15.98 -6.66
CA ALA A 147 -1.57 16.85 -7.56
C ALA A 147 -3.02 17.16 -7.10
N ASN A 148 -3.37 16.85 -5.85
CA ASN A 148 -4.58 17.31 -5.16
C ASN A 148 -5.93 17.01 -5.83
N LYS A 149 -5.98 16.11 -6.81
CA LYS A 149 -7.22 15.45 -7.22
C LYS A 149 -7.29 14.11 -6.49
N GLY A 150 -7.70 14.20 -5.23
CA GLY A 150 -8.19 13.04 -4.48
C GLY A 150 -9.20 12.27 -5.34
N LEU A 151 -9.22 10.96 -5.15
CA LEU A 151 -10.13 10.06 -5.85
C LEU A 151 -11.59 10.46 -5.62
#